data_AF-A0A8T4P6V0-F1
#
_entry.id   AF-A0A8T4P6V0-F1
#
_cell.length_a   1.000
_cell.length_b   1.000
_cell.length_c   1.000
_cell.angle_alpha   90.00
_cell.angle_beta   90.00
_cell.angle_gamma   90.00
#
_symmetry.space_group_name_H-M   'P 1'
#
loop_
_entity.id
_entity.type
_entity.pdbx_description
1 polymer ?
#
loop_
_entity_poly.entity_id
_entity_poly.type
_entity_poly.pdbx_seq_one_letter_code
_entity_poly.pdbx_strand_id
1 'polypeptide(L)'
;MVKVLRWVCRKCNKKWLYPIDKCIYCKENVEKEIGVKTKVIGVSKVNVPSPYHPIVPYYVLILEDENGSRMPKKSMREWKIGDEYKWQPSDDESAVSIVKIKYDIYEAVKEALELIEFEFDKNAKIMVKPEIIAKAYPYMAFNTNPKVIDAILKILIEKGAKAENIIVAERCQFDPMEEALPRSEIDNVCEKYKVKFVDLAKSRYETKKAGNFEFEIAKEVLDKGLIINVPVLKTHLLLGIAGALENMTKVVSEKTYKEMSSKKPEEIAQAIALLNKSLKYITIGDGTIGMQGNGPAQYGEPAFLNMILASKDPVALDSVFKEIALLRQVPYLDVAEKLGVGTADIREITIVGEELGACQRELKPALGSRLIKF
;
A
#
# COMPACT_ATOMS: atom_id res chain seq x y z
N MET A 1 7.34 0.12 -17.43
CA MET A 1 8.13 1.27 -17.95
C MET A 1 8.32 2.27 -16.82
N VAL A 2 9.48 2.92 -16.69
CA VAL A 2 9.68 3.96 -15.65
C VAL A 2 9.15 5.27 -16.19
N LYS A 3 8.12 5.83 -15.55
CA LYS A 3 7.51 7.07 -16.03
C LYS A 3 8.21 8.30 -15.45
N VAL A 4 8.47 9.27 -16.33
CA VAL A 4 9.02 10.59 -15.98
C VAL A 4 7.95 11.63 -16.19
N LEU A 5 7.34 12.08 -15.10
CA LEU A 5 6.25 13.05 -15.14
C LEU A 5 6.78 14.47 -15.06
N ARG A 6 6.19 15.34 -15.89
CA ARG A 6 6.37 16.79 -15.78
C ARG A 6 5.14 17.54 -16.26
N TRP A 7 5.00 18.76 -15.78
CA TRP A 7 4.00 19.71 -16.21
C TRP A 7 4.70 20.77 -17.04
N VAL A 8 4.23 21.02 -18.25
CA VAL A 8 4.88 21.89 -19.23
C VAL A 8 3.92 23.01 -19.61
N CYS A 9 4.39 24.26 -19.51
CA CYS A 9 3.66 25.40 -20.06
C CYS A 9 4.05 25.59 -21.52
N ARG A 10 3.13 25.36 -22.46
CA ARG A 10 3.41 25.52 -23.90
C ARG A 10 3.72 26.96 -24.31
N LYS A 11 3.24 27.96 -23.57
CA LYS A 11 3.48 29.38 -23.86
C LYS A 11 4.89 29.86 -23.53
N CYS A 12 5.44 29.46 -22.38
CA CYS A 12 6.76 29.91 -21.91
C CYS A 12 7.82 28.80 -21.81
N ASN A 13 7.45 27.59 -22.22
CA ASN A 13 8.28 26.38 -22.22
C ASN A 13 8.93 26.02 -20.87
N LYS A 14 8.37 26.54 -19.77
CA LYS A 14 8.80 26.18 -18.41
C LYS A 14 8.23 24.80 -18.04
N LYS A 15 9.01 24.04 -17.27
CA LYS A 15 8.73 22.66 -16.87
C LYS A 15 8.79 22.54 -15.35
N TRP A 16 7.87 21.77 -14.78
CA TRP A 16 7.82 21.46 -13.34
C TRP A 16 7.75 19.95 -13.16
N LEU A 17 8.41 19.43 -12.13
CA LEU A 17 8.41 18.00 -11.80
C LEU A 17 7.25 17.60 -10.87
N TYR A 18 6.50 18.59 -10.37
CA TYR A 18 5.39 18.41 -9.45
C TYR A 18 4.10 18.98 -10.05
N PRO A 19 2.92 18.46 -9.64
CA PRO A 19 1.64 18.87 -10.19
C PRO A 19 1.36 20.34 -9.91
N ILE A 20 1.04 21.06 -10.99
CA ILE A 20 0.52 22.43 -10.97
C ILE A 20 -0.58 22.53 -12.03
N ASP A 21 -1.63 23.30 -11.77
CA ASP A 21 -2.73 23.48 -12.74
C ASP A 21 -2.45 24.62 -13.73
N LYS A 22 -1.73 25.64 -13.26
CA LYS A 22 -1.38 26.84 -14.03
C LYS A 22 0.09 27.18 -13.89
N CYS A 23 0.67 27.68 -14.97
CA CYS A 23 2.02 28.20 -15.03
C CYS A 23 2.20 29.31 -14.00
N ILE A 24 3.19 29.15 -13.12
CA ILE A 24 3.47 30.10 -12.05
C ILE A 24 3.77 31.51 -12.61
N TYR A 25 4.39 31.58 -13.80
CA TYR A 25 4.83 32.82 -14.44
C TYR A 25 3.75 33.46 -15.30
N CYS A 26 3.25 32.75 -16.31
CA CYS A 26 2.34 33.34 -17.31
C CYS A 26 0.87 32.99 -17.09
N LYS A 27 0.52 32.26 -16.03
CA LYS A 27 -0.84 31.89 -15.59
C LYS A 27 -1.66 31.06 -16.57
N GLU A 28 -1.09 30.66 -17.70
CA GLU A 28 -1.70 29.70 -18.62
C GLU A 28 -1.82 28.31 -18.01
N ASN A 29 -2.71 27.50 -18.57
CA ASN A 29 -2.78 26.08 -18.26
C ASN A 29 -1.47 25.39 -18.63
N VAL A 30 -1.14 24.35 -17.88
CA VAL A 30 -0.01 23.47 -18.18
C VAL A 30 -0.50 22.11 -18.59
N GLU A 31 0.29 21.45 -19.43
CA GLU A 31 0.01 20.10 -19.90
C GLU A 31 0.91 19.11 -19.18
N LYS A 32 0.36 17.95 -18.87
CA LYS A 32 1.13 16.83 -18.34
C LYS A 32 1.83 16.11 -19.48
N GLU A 33 3.14 15.96 -19.39
CA GLU A 33 3.99 15.26 -20.34
C GLU A 33 4.70 14.10 -19.63
N ILE A 34 4.71 12.93 -20.26
CA ILE A 34 5.23 11.69 -19.70
C ILE A 34 6.37 11.19 -20.59
N GLY A 35 7.58 11.11 -20.05
CA GLY A 35 8.69 10.37 -20.66
C GLY A 35 8.66 8.91 -20.24
N VAL A 36 8.97 7.99 -21.16
CA VAL A 36 8.95 6.54 -20.92
C VAL A 36 10.25 5.83 -21.27
N LYS A 37 11.17 6.51 -21.97
CA LYS A 37 12.48 5.96 -22.37
C LYS A 37 13.57 6.61 -21.55
N THR A 38 13.99 5.94 -20.48
CA THR A 38 15.07 6.42 -19.62
C THR A 38 16.39 5.72 -19.89
N LYS A 39 17.46 6.50 -20.02
CA LYS A 39 18.83 6.00 -20.13
C LYS A 39 19.68 6.43 -18.94
N VAL A 40 20.64 5.61 -18.57
CA VAL A 40 21.63 5.94 -17.55
C VAL A 40 22.68 6.89 -18.17
N ILE A 41 22.79 8.11 -17.64
CA ILE A 41 23.77 9.12 -18.08
C ILE A 41 24.87 9.38 -17.05
N GLY A 42 24.73 8.85 -15.84
CA GLY A 42 25.73 8.98 -14.78
C GLY A 42 25.54 7.90 -13.73
N VAL A 43 26.64 7.46 -13.12
CA VAL A 43 26.66 6.40 -12.11
C VAL A 43 27.68 6.77 -11.05
N SER A 44 27.26 6.77 -9.78
CA SER A 44 28.12 7.01 -8.63
C SER A 44 27.95 5.88 -7.62
N LYS A 45 29.05 5.21 -7.27
CA LYS A 45 29.05 4.20 -6.19
C LYS A 45 29.12 4.88 -4.83
N VAL A 46 28.22 4.50 -3.94
CA VAL A 46 28.16 4.98 -2.56
C VAL A 46 28.57 3.84 -1.63
N ASN A 47 29.62 4.07 -0.85
CA ASN A 47 30.15 3.11 0.14
C ASN A 47 29.90 3.56 1.58
N VAL A 48 29.35 4.75 1.78
CA VAL A 48 29.08 5.32 3.11
C VAL A 48 27.58 5.24 3.37
N PRO A 49 27.13 4.59 4.45
CA PRO A 49 25.71 4.52 4.77
C PRO A 49 25.18 5.91 5.16
N SER A 50 23.88 6.09 5.00
CA SER A 50 23.16 7.29 5.45
C SER A 50 22.17 6.91 6.56
N PRO A 51 21.73 7.85 7.41
CA PRO A 51 20.71 7.55 8.42
C PRO A 51 19.43 6.94 7.85
N TYR A 52 19.07 7.30 6.60
CA TYR A 52 17.88 6.79 5.92
C TYR A 52 18.14 5.57 5.03
N HIS A 53 19.39 5.10 4.96
CA HIS A 53 19.76 3.93 4.16
C HIS A 53 21.06 3.30 4.66
N PRO A 54 20.96 2.23 5.48
CA PRO A 54 22.13 1.59 6.09
C PRO A 54 22.87 0.61 5.17
N ILE A 55 22.25 0.17 4.08
CA ILE A 55 22.80 -0.90 3.22
C ILE A 55 23.73 -0.30 2.17
N VAL A 56 24.99 -0.74 2.17
CA VAL A 56 26.05 -0.34 1.23
C VAL A 56 26.87 -1.57 0.81
N PRO A 57 27.51 -1.55 -0.37
CA PRO A 57 27.48 -0.49 -1.37
C PRO A 57 26.16 -0.43 -2.16
N TYR A 58 25.81 0.76 -2.63
CA TYR A 58 24.75 0.97 -3.62
C TYR A 58 25.19 1.99 -4.67
N TYR A 59 24.42 2.14 -5.73
CA TYR A 59 24.68 3.06 -6.83
C TYR A 59 23.60 4.14 -6.92
N VAL A 60 24.02 5.37 -7.15
CA VAL A 60 23.14 6.48 -7.54
C VAL A 60 23.31 6.68 -9.03
N LEU A 61 22.25 6.36 -9.77
CA LEU A 61 22.15 6.58 -11.21
C LEU A 61 21.55 7.96 -11.45
N ILE A 62 22.04 8.64 -12.48
CA ILE A 62 21.32 9.76 -13.09
C ILE A 62 20.66 9.21 -14.35
N LEU A 63 19.34 9.18 -14.34
CA LEU A 63 18.55 8.80 -15.51
C LEU A 63 18.17 10.05 -16.29
N GLU A 64 18.19 9.97 -17.61
CA GLU A 64 17.66 11.00 -18.51
C GLU A 64 16.59 10.38 -19.40
N ASP A 65 15.42 11.03 -19.49
CA ASP A 65 14.36 10.62 -20.40
C ASP A 65 14.56 11.19 -21.81
N GLU A 66 13.76 10.75 -22.79
CA GLU A 66 13.82 11.18 -24.18
C GLU A 66 13.58 12.69 -24.40
N ASN A 67 13.12 13.38 -23.37
CA ASN A 67 12.80 14.81 -23.38
C ASN A 67 13.80 15.65 -22.56
N GLY A 68 14.93 15.04 -22.15
CA GLY A 68 16.04 15.68 -21.45
C GLY A 68 15.83 15.90 -19.95
N SER A 69 14.80 15.32 -19.35
CA SER A 69 14.59 15.41 -17.90
C SER A 69 15.45 14.41 -17.16
N ARG A 70 16.16 14.91 -16.15
CA ARG A 70 17.09 14.13 -15.33
C ARG A 70 16.50 13.82 -13.97
N MET A 71 16.75 12.62 -13.47
CA MET A 71 16.39 12.25 -12.11
C MET A 71 17.41 11.30 -11.47
N PRO A 72 17.65 11.44 -10.15
CA PRO A 72 18.42 10.47 -9.42
C PRO A 72 17.58 9.20 -9.20
N LYS A 73 18.25 8.04 -9.27
CA LYS A 73 17.68 6.74 -8.98
C LYS A 73 18.67 5.91 -8.18
N LYS A 74 18.22 5.31 -7.09
CA LYS A 74 19.05 4.38 -6.32
C LYS A 74 18.91 2.97 -6.92
N SER A 75 20.02 2.25 -7.02
CA SER A 75 20.07 0.85 -7.44
C SER A 75 21.10 0.09 -6.62
N MET A 76 20.82 -1.17 -6.32
CA MET A 76 21.73 -2.09 -5.64
C MET A 76 22.70 -2.78 -6.61
N ARG A 77 22.42 -2.67 -7.91
CA ARG A 77 23.29 -3.18 -8.98
C ARG A 77 24.02 -2.04 -9.67
N GLU A 78 25.18 -2.37 -10.21
CA GLU A 78 25.94 -1.47 -11.06
C GLU A 78 25.31 -1.41 -12.46
N TRP A 79 25.34 -0.23 -13.07
CA TRP A 79 24.86 0.01 -14.43
C TRP A 79 25.96 0.69 -15.25
N LYS A 80 25.89 0.59 -16.57
CA LYS A 80 26.78 1.31 -17.48
C LYS A 80 26.08 2.54 -18.05
N ILE A 81 26.86 3.59 -18.30
CA ILE A 81 26.36 4.76 -19.02
C ILE A 81 25.91 4.32 -20.42
N GLY A 82 24.73 4.74 -20.82
CA GLY A 82 24.08 4.34 -22.07
C GLY A 82 23.05 3.22 -21.91
N ASP A 83 23.07 2.48 -20.81
CA ASP A 83 22.10 1.42 -20.55
C ASP A 83 20.67 1.98 -20.47
N GLU A 84 19.71 1.20 -20.95
CA GLU A 84 18.30 1.54 -20.86
C GLU A 84 17.74 1.06 -19.51
N TYR A 85 17.19 2.00 -18.73
CA TYR A 85 16.59 1.70 -17.44
C TYR A 85 15.09 1.52 -17.61
N LYS A 86 14.56 0.34 -17.31
CA LYS A 86 13.12 0.02 -17.44
C LYS A 86 12.65 -0.86 -16.31
N TRP A 87 11.41 -0.63 -15.89
CA TRP A 87 10.65 -1.58 -15.09
C TRP A 87 9.85 -2.50 -15.99
N GLN A 88 9.91 -3.79 -15.70
CA GLN A 88 9.10 -4.83 -16.31
C GLN A 88 7.93 -5.13 -15.36
N PRO A 89 6.67 -4.97 -15.82
CA PRO A 89 5.52 -5.49 -15.09
C PRO A 89 5.56 -7.01 -14.97
N SER A 90 4.74 -7.55 -14.09
CA SER A 90 4.56 -9.00 -13.93
C SER A 90 3.11 -9.31 -13.55
N ASP A 91 2.54 -10.33 -14.17
CA ASP A 91 1.24 -10.91 -13.82
C ASP A 91 1.32 -12.01 -12.77
N ASP A 92 2.53 -12.39 -12.35
CA ASP A 92 2.78 -13.42 -11.34
C ASP A 92 1.98 -13.15 -10.06
N GLU A 93 1.40 -14.20 -9.48
CA GLU A 93 0.51 -14.05 -8.33
C GLU A 93 1.25 -13.50 -7.10
N SER A 94 2.54 -13.85 -6.94
CA SER A 94 3.40 -13.34 -5.86
C SER A 94 3.92 -11.93 -6.13
N ALA A 95 3.63 -11.33 -7.30
CA ALA A 95 4.23 -10.06 -7.67
C ALA A 95 3.89 -8.94 -6.67
N VAL A 96 4.92 -8.23 -6.22
CA VAL A 96 4.78 -7.04 -5.37
C VAL A 96 5.42 -5.86 -6.07
N SER A 97 4.59 -4.85 -6.38
CA SER A 97 5.11 -3.56 -6.84
C SER A 97 5.54 -2.70 -5.67
N ILE A 98 6.68 -2.03 -5.82
CA ILE A 98 7.16 -0.99 -4.90
C ILE A 98 7.32 0.29 -5.71
N VAL A 99 6.51 1.32 -5.42
CA VAL A 99 6.56 2.61 -6.14
C VAL A 99 6.79 3.74 -5.15
N LYS A 100 7.89 4.49 -5.33
CA LYS A 100 8.16 5.69 -4.52
C LYS A 100 7.28 6.85 -4.98
N ILE A 101 6.62 7.49 -4.01
CA ILE A 101 5.84 8.70 -4.21
C ILE A 101 6.83 9.86 -4.30
N LYS A 102 6.87 10.54 -5.45
CA LYS A 102 7.64 11.78 -5.62
C LYS A 102 6.80 13.01 -5.31
N TYR A 103 5.75 13.22 -6.10
CA TYR A 103 4.92 14.43 -6.02
C TYR A 103 3.41 14.19 -6.20
N ASP A 104 3.01 13.04 -6.77
CA ASP A 104 1.62 12.75 -7.11
C ASP A 104 1.27 11.33 -6.65
N ILE A 105 0.36 11.22 -5.69
CA ILE A 105 -0.10 9.93 -5.13
C ILE A 105 -0.91 9.16 -6.16
N TYR A 106 -1.72 9.85 -6.98
CA TYR A 106 -2.54 9.19 -8.01
C TYR A 106 -1.66 8.43 -9.00
N GLU A 107 -0.55 9.04 -9.41
CA GLU A 107 0.39 8.40 -10.32
C GLU A 107 1.13 7.23 -9.69
N ALA A 108 1.52 7.34 -8.42
CA ALA A 108 2.17 6.24 -7.71
C ALA A 108 1.24 5.03 -7.56
N VAL A 109 -0.04 5.24 -7.21
CA VAL A 109 -1.03 4.17 -7.13
C VAL A 109 -1.30 3.56 -8.51
N LYS A 110 -1.44 4.41 -9.55
CA LYS A 110 -1.65 3.96 -10.93
C LYS A 110 -0.48 3.11 -11.43
N GLU A 111 0.75 3.56 -11.24
CA GLU A 111 1.95 2.84 -11.64
C GLU A 111 2.12 1.53 -10.86
N ALA A 112 1.80 1.51 -9.56
CA ALA A 112 1.82 0.29 -8.76
C ALA A 112 0.85 -0.78 -9.31
N LEU A 113 -0.38 -0.37 -9.65
CA LEU A 113 -1.37 -1.27 -10.24
C LEU A 113 -1.00 -1.74 -11.66
N GLU A 114 -0.42 -0.87 -12.49
CA GLU A 114 0.07 -1.24 -13.83
C GLU A 114 1.23 -2.23 -13.75
N LEU A 115 2.11 -2.12 -12.75
CA LEU A 115 3.29 -2.99 -12.59
C LEU A 115 2.93 -4.44 -12.21
N ILE A 116 1.80 -4.66 -11.55
CA ILE A 116 1.28 -6.01 -11.24
C ILE A 116 0.20 -6.47 -12.22
N GLU A 117 0.10 -5.78 -13.36
CA GLU A 117 -0.87 -6.01 -14.43
C GLU A 117 -2.30 -6.16 -13.89
N PHE A 118 -2.70 -5.25 -12.99
CA PHE A 118 -4.01 -5.29 -12.37
C PHE A 118 -5.11 -4.90 -13.37
N GLU A 119 -5.94 -5.90 -13.66
CA GLU A 119 -7.16 -5.77 -14.43
C GLU A 119 -8.37 -6.25 -13.61
N PHE A 120 -9.53 -5.69 -13.92
CA PHE A 120 -10.78 -6.03 -13.24
C PHE A 120 -11.98 -5.91 -14.18
N ASP A 121 -13.05 -6.65 -13.88
CA ASP A 121 -14.32 -6.45 -14.57
C ASP A 121 -14.97 -5.14 -14.12
N LYS A 122 -15.08 -4.18 -15.04
CA LYS A 122 -15.72 -2.87 -14.82
C LYS A 122 -17.19 -2.95 -14.36
N ASN A 123 -17.86 -4.08 -14.59
CA ASN A 123 -19.22 -4.33 -14.13
C ASN A 123 -19.29 -5.05 -12.78
N ALA A 124 -18.15 -5.50 -12.23
CA ALA A 124 -18.12 -6.16 -10.93
C ALA A 124 -18.60 -5.21 -9.83
N LYS A 125 -19.18 -5.78 -8.78
CA LYS A 125 -19.37 -5.06 -7.53
C LYS A 125 -18.02 -4.96 -6.82
N ILE A 126 -17.57 -3.73 -6.58
CA ILE A 126 -16.25 -3.42 -6.01
C ILE A 126 -16.43 -2.93 -4.58
N MET A 127 -15.58 -3.41 -3.67
CA MET A 127 -15.43 -2.87 -2.33
C MET A 127 -14.00 -2.36 -2.17
N VAL A 128 -13.85 -1.07 -1.87
CA VAL A 128 -12.58 -0.49 -1.41
C VAL A 128 -12.61 -0.46 0.10
N LYS A 129 -11.73 -1.23 0.73
CA LYS A 129 -11.62 -1.32 2.19
C LYS A 129 -10.38 -0.53 2.64
N PRO A 130 -10.53 0.69 3.16
CA PRO A 130 -9.44 1.39 3.83
C PRO A 130 -9.09 0.68 5.15
N GLU A 131 -8.27 1.32 5.95
CA GLU A 131 -8.09 1.09 7.37
C GLU A 131 -8.58 2.34 8.11
N ILE A 132 -9.52 2.18 9.03
CA ILE A 132 -9.98 3.22 9.95
C ILE A 132 -9.96 2.62 11.34
N ILE A 133 -8.93 2.89 12.15
CA ILE A 133 -8.80 2.30 13.49
C ILE A 133 -9.36 3.19 14.58
N ALA A 134 -9.28 4.52 14.42
CA ALA A 134 -9.62 5.49 15.44
C ALA A 134 -9.91 6.87 14.86
N LYS A 135 -10.37 7.78 15.70
CA LYS A 135 -10.68 9.17 15.37
C LYS A 135 -9.44 10.04 15.16
N ALA A 136 -8.76 9.89 14.02
CA ALA A 136 -7.47 10.52 13.78
C ALA A 136 -7.39 11.19 12.42
N TYR A 137 -6.65 12.31 12.40
CA TYR A 137 -6.34 13.05 11.18
C TYR A 137 -5.31 12.31 10.32
N PRO A 138 -5.31 12.51 8.99
CA PRO A 138 -4.41 11.79 8.07
C PRO A 138 -2.93 11.84 8.44
N TYR A 139 -2.43 12.96 8.97
CA TYR A 139 -1.02 13.12 9.34
C TYR A 139 -0.58 12.24 10.53
N MET A 140 -1.52 11.67 11.29
CA MET A 140 -1.22 10.78 12.41
C MET A 140 -0.92 9.34 11.97
N ALA A 141 -1.19 8.99 10.71
CA ALA A 141 -0.96 7.65 10.14
C ALA A 141 -1.73 6.51 10.82
N PHE A 142 -2.86 6.81 11.48
CA PHE A 142 -3.72 5.79 12.08
C PHE A 142 -4.64 5.17 11.03
N ASN A 143 -5.17 6.01 10.13
CA ASN A 143 -6.12 5.62 9.11
C ASN A 143 -5.47 5.77 7.73
N THR A 144 -5.98 5.06 6.73
CA THR A 144 -5.54 5.19 5.33
C THR A 144 -5.64 6.64 4.89
N ASN A 145 -4.61 7.10 4.19
CA ASN A 145 -4.57 8.43 3.65
C ASN A 145 -5.72 8.62 2.64
N PRO A 146 -6.60 9.63 2.84
CA PRO A 146 -7.75 9.86 1.96
C PRO A 146 -7.32 10.08 0.51
N LYS A 147 -6.11 10.59 0.24
CA LYS A 147 -5.58 10.76 -1.12
C LYS A 147 -5.29 9.44 -1.84
N VAL A 148 -4.99 8.37 -1.10
CA VAL A 148 -4.86 7.01 -1.68
C VAL A 148 -6.23 6.49 -2.08
N ILE A 149 -7.26 6.70 -1.25
CA ILE A 149 -8.65 6.35 -1.59
C ILE A 149 -9.13 7.17 -2.79
N ASP A 150 -8.83 8.47 -2.83
CA ASP A 150 -9.14 9.35 -3.98
C ASP A 150 -8.52 8.83 -5.27
N ALA A 151 -7.24 8.44 -5.21
CA ALA A 151 -6.53 7.86 -6.34
C ALA A 151 -7.18 6.55 -6.83
N ILE A 152 -7.50 5.64 -5.91
CA ILE A 152 -8.13 4.35 -6.23
C ILE A 152 -9.49 4.56 -6.89
N LEU A 153 -10.39 5.36 -6.27
CA LEU A 153 -11.72 5.61 -6.83
C LEU A 153 -11.63 6.29 -8.20
N LYS A 154 -10.72 7.24 -8.37
CA LYS A 154 -10.47 7.88 -9.67
C LYS A 154 -10.03 6.88 -10.73
N ILE A 155 -9.05 6.03 -10.43
CA ILE A 155 -8.54 5.00 -11.37
C ILE A 155 -9.64 4.03 -11.77
N LEU A 156 -10.44 3.56 -10.81
CA LEU A 156 -11.55 2.64 -11.08
C LEU A 156 -12.57 3.25 -12.04
N ILE A 157 -12.98 4.50 -11.77
CA ILE A 157 -13.97 5.21 -12.60
C ILE A 157 -13.41 5.53 -13.99
N GLU A 158 -12.14 5.95 -14.09
CA GLU A 158 -11.47 6.19 -15.37
C GLU A 158 -11.32 4.90 -16.20
N LYS A 159 -11.12 3.75 -15.54
CA LYS A 159 -11.15 2.42 -16.18
C LYS A 159 -12.57 1.91 -16.48
N GLY A 160 -13.60 2.71 -16.20
CA GLY A 160 -14.99 2.48 -16.60
C GLY A 160 -15.89 1.83 -15.57
N ALA A 161 -15.45 1.69 -14.31
CA ALA A 161 -16.32 1.26 -13.22
C ALA A 161 -17.39 2.33 -12.95
N LYS A 162 -18.64 1.90 -12.78
CA LYS A 162 -19.72 2.81 -12.36
C LYS A 162 -19.65 3.05 -10.86
N ALA A 163 -19.77 4.31 -10.42
CA ALA A 163 -19.75 4.67 -9.00
C ALA A 163 -20.77 3.88 -8.16
N GLU A 164 -21.95 3.57 -8.73
CA GLU A 164 -23.01 2.77 -8.09
C GLU A 164 -22.60 1.32 -7.76
N ASN A 165 -21.60 0.78 -8.47
CA ASN A 165 -21.07 -0.56 -8.24
C ASN A 165 -19.96 -0.58 -7.18
N ILE A 166 -19.44 0.59 -6.80
CA ILE A 166 -18.36 0.75 -5.84
C ILE A 166 -18.95 1.10 -4.49
N ILE A 167 -18.40 0.49 -3.43
CA ILE A 167 -18.59 0.96 -2.06
C ILE A 167 -17.23 1.16 -1.42
N VAL A 168 -17.15 2.09 -0.48
CA VAL A 168 -16.06 2.15 0.50
C VAL A 168 -16.60 1.55 1.79
N ALA A 169 -15.89 0.61 2.42
CA ALA A 169 -16.42 -0.06 3.60
C ALA A 169 -15.35 -0.40 4.64
N GLU A 170 -15.65 -0.15 5.91
CA GLU A 170 -14.76 -0.48 7.03
C GLU A 170 -15.55 -0.62 8.33
N ARG A 171 -14.99 -1.35 9.31
CA ARG A 171 -15.38 -1.31 10.73
C ARG A 171 -14.31 -0.59 11.55
N CYS A 172 -14.69 0.49 12.22
CA CYS A 172 -13.78 1.20 13.12
C CYS A 172 -13.48 0.36 14.37
N GLN A 173 -12.23 0.40 14.86
CA GLN A 173 -11.80 -0.43 15.99
C GLN A 173 -12.02 0.23 17.36
N PHE A 174 -11.56 1.47 17.54
CA PHE A 174 -11.47 2.10 18.87
C PHE A 174 -12.53 3.17 19.12
N ASP A 175 -13.13 3.73 18.08
CA ASP A 175 -14.08 4.84 18.17
C ASP A 175 -15.34 4.56 17.33
N PRO A 176 -16.48 5.21 17.64
CA PRO A 176 -17.65 5.19 16.77
C PRO A 176 -17.29 5.65 15.34
N MET A 177 -17.80 4.94 14.33
CA MET A 177 -17.51 5.26 12.92
C MET A 177 -17.94 6.68 12.55
N GLU A 178 -19.05 7.17 13.11
CA GLU A 178 -19.57 8.54 12.90
C GLU A 178 -18.60 9.63 13.35
N GLU A 179 -17.71 9.31 14.29
CA GLU A 179 -16.67 10.21 14.80
C GLU A 179 -15.33 10.04 14.08
N ALA A 180 -15.02 8.83 13.64
CA ALA A 180 -13.74 8.49 13.02
C ALA A 180 -13.70 8.85 11.54
N LEU A 181 -14.81 8.62 10.83
CA LEU A 181 -14.89 8.83 9.38
C LEU A 181 -14.63 10.29 8.99
N PRO A 182 -15.28 11.32 9.58
CA PRO A 182 -15.01 12.71 9.21
C PRO A 182 -13.59 13.17 9.53
N ARG A 183 -12.98 12.65 10.60
CA ARG A 183 -11.59 12.97 10.95
C ARG A 183 -10.57 12.31 10.02
N SER A 184 -10.91 11.15 9.45
CA SER A 184 -10.10 10.50 8.42
C SER A 184 -10.18 11.20 7.06
N GLU A 185 -11.21 12.05 6.85
CA GLU A 185 -11.54 12.74 5.60
C GLU A 185 -11.91 11.81 4.42
N ILE A 186 -12.13 10.52 4.69
CA ILE A 186 -12.53 9.54 3.66
C ILE A 186 -13.98 9.75 3.21
N ASP A 187 -14.85 10.30 4.06
CA ASP A 187 -16.21 10.73 3.69
C ASP A 187 -16.20 11.78 2.57
N ASN A 188 -15.35 12.81 2.67
CA ASN A 188 -15.21 13.84 1.64
C ASN A 188 -14.86 13.22 0.27
N VAL A 189 -14.02 12.19 0.26
CA VAL A 189 -13.65 11.45 -0.94
C VAL A 189 -14.83 10.65 -1.47
N CYS A 190 -15.57 9.96 -0.60
CA CYS A 190 -16.78 9.23 -0.96
C CYS A 190 -17.83 10.17 -1.60
N GLU A 191 -18.06 11.34 -1.00
CA GLU A 191 -18.97 12.37 -1.51
C GLU A 191 -18.54 12.90 -2.88
N LYS A 192 -17.26 13.22 -3.06
CA LYS A 192 -16.68 13.70 -4.33
C LYS A 192 -17.00 12.76 -5.49
N TYR A 193 -16.91 11.45 -5.27
CA TYR A 193 -17.17 10.43 -6.29
C TYR A 193 -18.60 9.86 -6.27
N LYS A 194 -19.46 10.35 -5.37
CA LYS A 194 -20.82 9.82 -5.14
C LYS A 194 -20.83 8.31 -4.86
N VAL A 195 -19.81 7.84 -4.14
CA VAL A 195 -19.67 6.44 -3.71
C VAL A 195 -20.20 6.30 -2.29
N LYS A 196 -20.92 5.22 -2.02
CA LYS A 196 -21.47 4.96 -0.69
C LYS A 196 -20.38 4.46 0.26
N PHE A 197 -20.27 5.09 1.43
CA PHE A 197 -19.56 4.52 2.57
C PHE A 197 -20.47 3.55 3.35
N VAL A 198 -19.94 2.41 3.78
CA VAL A 198 -20.65 1.40 4.57
C VAL A 198 -19.87 1.11 5.85
N ASP A 199 -20.50 1.38 7.00
CA ASP A 199 -20.00 0.96 8.31
C ASP A 199 -20.28 -0.54 8.52
N LEU A 200 -19.23 -1.34 8.44
CA LEU A 200 -19.33 -2.79 8.56
C LEU A 200 -19.76 -3.21 9.97
N ALA A 201 -19.61 -2.37 11.01
CA ALA A 201 -20.14 -2.67 12.35
C ALA A 201 -21.65 -2.92 12.33
N LYS A 202 -22.36 -2.26 11.41
CA LYS A 202 -23.82 -2.30 11.26
C LYS A 202 -24.30 -3.32 10.22
N SER A 203 -23.38 -4.06 9.62
CA SER A 203 -23.68 -5.07 8.61
C SER A 203 -24.41 -6.28 9.19
N ARG A 204 -25.07 -7.03 8.30
CA ARG A 204 -25.41 -8.43 8.58
C ARG A 204 -24.16 -9.29 8.39
N TYR A 205 -24.01 -10.29 9.23
CA TYR A 205 -22.87 -11.21 9.20
C TYR A 205 -23.34 -12.61 8.81
N GLU A 206 -22.54 -13.31 8.01
CA GLU A 206 -22.73 -14.71 7.69
C GLU A 206 -21.56 -15.52 8.25
N THR A 207 -21.85 -16.61 8.95
CA THR A 207 -20.81 -17.47 9.51
C THR A 207 -20.17 -18.33 8.42
N LYS A 208 -18.85 -18.24 8.30
CA LYS A 208 -18.02 -19.09 7.44
C LYS A 208 -17.03 -19.85 8.29
N LYS A 209 -16.97 -21.17 8.10
CA LYS A 209 -15.98 -22.02 8.76
C LYS A 209 -14.73 -22.13 7.91
N ALA A 210 -13.57 -21.90 8.50
CA ALA A 210 -12.27 -22.15 7.87
C ALA A 210 -11.34 -22.79 8.89
N GLY A 211 -10.92 -24.04 8.63
CA GLY A 211 -10.19 -24.85 9.59
C GLY A 211 -10.98 -25.08 10.88
N ASN A 212 -10.34 -24.78 12.00
CA ASN A 212 -10.90 -24.86 13.35
C ASN A 212 -11.58 -23.57 13.83
N PHE A 213 -11.75 -22.57 12.96
CA PHE A 213 -12.36 -21.29 13.29
C PHE A 213 -13.68 -21.08 12.56
N GLU A 214 -14.60 -20.38 13.22
CA GLU A 214 -15.82 -19.85 12.64
C GLU A 214 -15.75 -18.33 12.62
N PHE A 215 -15.89 -17.74 11.44
CA PHE A 215 -15.80 -16.32 11.22
C PHE A 215 -17.19 -15.78 10.87
N GLU A 216 -17.73 -14.87 11.70
CA GLU A 216 -18.90 -14.07 11.33
C GLU A 216 -18.42 -12.95 10.39
N ILE A 217 -18.56 -13.12 9.08
CA ILE A 217 -18.03 -12.20 8.05
C ILE A 217 -19.14 -11.28 7.54
N ALA A 218 -18.87 -9.98 7.42
CA ALA A 218 -19.85 -9.02 6.91
C ALA A 218 -20.28 -9.37 5.48
N LYS A 219 -21.59 -9.31 5.22
CA LYS A 219 -22.17 -9.71 3.94
C LYS A 219 -21.62 -8.93 2.74
N GLU A 220 -21.29 -7.66 2.94
CA GLU A 220 -20.65 -6.82 1.94
C GLU A 220 -19.29 -7.35 1.47
N VAL A 221 -18.62 -8.20 2.25
CA VAL A 221 -17.35 -8.82 1.87
C VAL A 221 -17.61 -10.06 1.01
N LEU A 222 -18.67 -10.82 1.31
CA LEU A 222 -19.01 -12.07 0.63
C LEU A 222 -19.75 -11.85 -0.70
N ASP A 223 -20.52 -10.78 -0.81
CA ASP A 223 -21.39 -10.49 -1.97
C ASP A 223 -20.66 -9.76 -3.14
N LYS A 224 -19.35 -9.55 -3.04
CA LYS A 224 -18.59 -8.70 -3.98
C LYS A 224 -17.68 -9.52 -4.88
N GLY A 225 -17.51 -9.02 -6.11
CA GLY A 225 -16.63 -9.65 -7.10
C GLY A 225 -15.17 -9.22 -6.95
N LEU A 226 -14.93 -7.99 -6.45
CA LEU A 226 -13.59 -7.46 -6.23
C LEU A 226 -13.52 -6.73 -4.89
N ILE A 227 -12.50 -7.07 -4.11
CA ILE A 227 -12.13 -6.36 -2.88
C ILE A 227 -10.74 -5.76 -3.08
N ILE A 228 -10.61 -4.46 -2.83
CA ILE A 228 -9.35 -3.73 -2.79
C ILE A 228 -9.09 -3.35 -1.33
N ASN A 229 -8.18 -4.07 -0.68
CA ASN A 229 -7.74 -3.83 0.69
C ASN A 229 -6.66 -2.75 0.71
N VAL A 230 -6.79 -1.74 1.56
CA VAL A 230 -5.90 -0.56 1.57
C VAL A 230 -5.37 -0.27 2.97
N PRO A 231 -4.56 -1.18 3.55
CA PRO A 231 -3.99 -1.00 4.88
C PRO A 231 -2.98 0.14 4.91
N VAL A 232 -2.80 0.77 6.07
CA VAL A 232 -1.59 1.56 6.33
C VAL A 232 -0.46 0.60 6.72
N LEU A 233 0.73 0.81 6.18
CA LEU A 233 1.90 0.01 6.51
C LEU A 233 2.47 0.45 7.87
N LYS A 234 2.36 -0.41 8.89
CA LYS A 234 2.71 -0.08 10.28
C LYS A 234 3.51 -1.16 10.98
N THR A 235 4.26 -0.80 12.01
CA THR A 235 4.64 -1.75 13.06
C THR A 235 3.45 -2.01 13.98
N HIS A 236 3.40 -3.22 14.55
CA HIS A 236 2.30 -3.62 15.43
C HIS A 236 2.84 -4.31 16.68
N LEU A 237 2.42 -3.84 17.86
CA LEU A 237 2.84 -4.38 19.16
C LEU A 237 2.69 -5.90 19.26
N LEU A 238 1.57 -6.45 18.83
CA LEU A 238 1.34 -7.90 18.86
C LEU A 238 1.98 -8.63 17.67
N LEU A 239 1.75 -8.19 16.43
CA LEU A 239 2.04 -8.99 15.23
C LEU A 239 3.41 -8.72 14.59
N GLY A 240 4.17 -7.74 15.09
CA GLY A 240 5.40 -7.23 14.46
C GLY A 240 5.08 -6.13 13.45
N ILE A 241 4.19 -6.42 12.52
CA ILE A 241 3.66 -5.47 11.53
C ILE A 241 2.13 -5.53 11.45
N ALA A 242 1.54 -4.46 10.94
CA ALA A 242 0.18 -4.44 10.42
C ALA A 242 0.23 -4.03 8.95
N GLY A 243 -0.57 -4.73 8.15
CA GLY A 243 -0.55 -4.64 6.70
C GLY A 243 -1.74 -5.39 6.10
N ALA A 244 -1.50 -6.10 5.00
CA ALA A 244 -2.51 -6.77 4.20
C ALA A 244 -3.39 -7.71 5.02
N LEU A 245 -2.77 -8.67 5.72
CA LEU A 245 -3.49 -9.74 6.41
C LEU A 245 -4.23 -9.24 7.66
N GLU A 246 -3.61 -8.30 8.38
CA GLU A 246 -4.13 -7.73 9.62
C GLU A 246 -5.36 -6.84 9.38
N ASN A 247 -5.34 -6.03 8.32
CA ASN A 247 -6.46 -5.12 8.05
C ASN A 247 -7.76 -5.89 7.74
N MET A 248 -7.64 -7.06 7.10
CA MET A 248 -8.77 -7.93 6.80
C MET A 248 -9.44 -8.50 8.05
N THR A 249 -8.83 -8.47 9.24
CA THR A 249 -9.50 -8.91 10.48
C THR A 249 -10.67 -7.99 10.89
N LYS A 250 -10.87 -6.84 10.24
CA LYS A 250 -11.98 -5.92 10.54
C LYS A 250 -13.23 -6.21 9.73
N VAL A 251 -13.17 -7.15 8.78
CA VAL A 251 -14.33 -7.61 8.02
C VAL A 251 -15.24 -8.55 8.82
N VAL A 252 -14.75 -9.07 9.95
CA VAL A 252 -15.53 -9.93 10.85
C VAL A 252 -16.24 -9.11 11.92
N SER A 253 -17.26 -9.71 12.54
CA SER A 253 -17.99 -9.12 13.65
C SER A 253 -17.06 -8.75 14.81
N GLU A 254 -17.48 -7.81 15.64
CA GLU A 254 -16.72 -7.43 16.84
C GLU A 254 -16.53 -8.63 17.79
N LYS A 255 -17.53 -9.52 17.87
CA LYS A 255 -17.48 -10.76 18.65
C LYS A 255 -16.37 -11.68 18.13
N THR A 256 -16.37 -12.00 16.83
CA THR A 256 -15.33 -12.84 16.23
C THR A 256 -13.95 -12.18 16.36
N TYR A 257 -13.82 -10.86 16.16
CA TYR A 257 -12.55 -10.16 16.33
C TYR A 257 -12.00 -10.25 17.76
N LYS A 258 -12.85 -10.08 18.78
CA LYS A 258 -12.48 -10.26 20.20
C LYS A 258 -12.08 -11.70 20.50
N GLU A 259 -12.79 -12.67 19.93
CA GLU A 259 -12.43 -14.07 20.09
C GLU A 259 -11.05 -14.36 19.46
N MET A 260 -10.80 -13.90 18.24
CA MET A 260 -9.50 -14.06 17.59
C MET A 260 -8.39 -13.44 18.42
N SER A 261 -8.53 -12.17 18.80
CA SER A 261 -7.48 -11.38 19.47
C SER A 261 -7.19 -11.78 20.92
N SER A 262 -8.07 -12.55 21.56
CA SER A 262 -7.88 -13.02 22.95
C SER A 262 -7.18 -14.38 23.08
N LYS A 263 -6.93 -15.07 21.96
CA LYS A 263 -6.24 -16.37 21.94
C LYS A 263 -4.73 -16.23 22.12
N LYS A 264 -4.02 -17.36 22.18
CA LYS A 264 -2.56 -17.34 22.23
C LYS A 264 -1.97 -16.80 20.93
N PRO A 265 -0.80 -16.14 21.00
CA PRO A 265 0.05 -15.77 19.87
C PRO A 265 -0.08 -16.61 18.59
N GLU A 266 0.14 -17.93 18.68
CA GLU A 266 0.13 -18.84 17.53
C GLU A 266 -1.28 -19.06 16.97
N GLU A 267 -2.29 -19.07 17.83
CA GLU A 267 -3.70 -19.19 17.43
C GLU A 267 -4.22 -17.91 16.77
N ILE A 268 -3.73 -16.73 17.19
CA ILE A 268 -4.01 -15.46 16.53
C ILE A 268 -3.47 -15.50 15.09
N ALA A 269 -2.21 -15.92 14.91
CA ALA A 269 -1.61 -16.07 13.60
C ALA A 269 -2.39 -17.05 12.71
N GLN A 270 -2.81 -18.20 13.25
CA GLN A 270 -3.64 -19.17 12.52
C GLN A 270 -5.00 -18.58 12.15
N ALA A 271 -5.67 -17.86 13.05
CA ALA A 271 -6.96 -17.24 12.79
C ALA A 271 -6.87 -16.21 11.66
N ILE A 272 -5.83 -15.36 11.69
CA ILE A 272 -5.56 -14.36 10.63
C ILE A 272 -5.33 -15.08 9.30
N ALA A 273 -4.48 -16.11 9.28
CA ALA A 273 -4.18 -16.86 8.06
C ALA A 273 -5.43 -17.55 7.48
N LEU A 274 -6.23 -18.23 8.32
CA LEU A 274 -7.43 -18.94 7.89
C LEU A 274 -8.53 -18.00 7.38
N LEU A 275 -8.71 -16.84 8.02
CA LEU A 275 -9.61 -15.80 7.53
C LEU A 275 -9.19 -15.34 6.13
N ASN A 276 -7.92 -14.96 5.96
CA ASN A 276 -7.44 -14.45 4.68
C ASN A 276 -7.44 -15.52 3.58
N LYS A 277 -7.18 -16.80 3.92
CA LYS A 277 -7.33 -17.93 2.97
C LYS A 277 -8.75 -18.06 2.40
N SER A 278 -9.75 -17.65 3.18
CA SER A 278 -11.17 -17.76 2.77
C SER A 278 -11.65 -16.60 1.89
N LEU A 279 -10.81 -15.60 1.65
CA LEU A 279 -11.14 -14.37 0.95
C LEU A 279 -10.21 -14.17 -0.25
N LYS A 280 -10.71 -13.54 -1.31
CA LYS A 280 -9.91 -13.12 -2.46
C LYS A 280 -9.95 -11.60 -2.59
N TYR A 281 -8.79 -10.98 -2.60
CA TYR A 281 -8.65 -9.52 -2.64
C TYR A 281 -7.28 -9.14 -3.21
N ILE A 282 -7.18 -7.92 -3.73
CA ILE A 282 -5.90 -7.26 -4.01
C ILE A 282 -5.61 -6.30 -2.86
N THR A 283 -4.33 -6.12 -2.53
CA THR A 283 -3.91 -5.16 -1.52
C THR A 283 -3.11 -4.01 -2.14
N ILE A 284 -3.43 -2.78 -1.74
CA ILE A 284 -2.66 -1.57 -2.00
C ILE A 284 -2.18 -1.04 -0.64
N GLY A 285 -0.93 -1.32 -0.27
CA GLY A 285 -0.34 -0.86 0.98
C GLY A 285 -0.04 0.63 0.95
N ASP A 286 -0.70 1.39 1.82
CA ASP A 286 -0.46 2.81 2.01
C ASP A 286 0.80 3.03 2.87
N GLY A 287 1.88 3.37 2.19
CA GLY A 287 3.12 3.87 2.79
C GLY A 287 3.33 5.35 2.51
N THR A 288 2.27 6.16 2.31
CA THR A 288 2.43 7.62 2.23
C THR A 288 3.06 8.13 3.53
N ILE A 289 2.36 7.89 4.64
CA ILE A 289 2.83 8.01 6.01
C ILE A 289 2.38 6.72 6.71
N GLY A 290 3.35 5.84 6.98
CA GLY A 290 3.13 4.64 7.78
C GLY A 290 3.30 4.93 9.27
N MET A 291 3.46 3.89 10.08
CA MET A 291 3.74 4.02 11.51
C MET A 291 4.88 3.10 11.95
N GLN A 292 5.71 3.57 12.88
CA GLN A 292 6.76 2.80 13.53
C GLN A 292 6.62 2.85 15.07
N GLY A 293 7.40 2.05 15.78
CA GLY A 293 7.35 1.96 17.24
C GLY A 293 6.13 1.18 17.73
N ASN A 294 5.51 1.63 18.82
CA ASN A 294 4.43 0.91 19.50
C ASN A 294 3.06 1.14 18.83
N GLY A 295 2.98 0.93 17.51
CA GLY A 295 1.72 0.94 16.77
C GLY A 295 0.75 -0.19 17.19
N PRO A 296 -0.49 -0.20 16.65
CA PRO A 296 -0.89 0.46 15.40
C PRO A 296 -1.56 1.83 15.58
N ALA A 297 -1.67 2.34 16.81
CA ALA A 297 -2.38 3.59 17.13
C ALA A 297 -1.51 4.54 17.99
N GLN A 298 -2.07 5.10 19.06
CA GLN A 298 -1.53 6.25 19.82
C GLN A 298 -0.12 6.12 20.41
N TYR A 299 0.40 4.91 20.57
CA TYR A 299 1.76 4.71 21.10
C TYR A 299 2.82 4.58 20.00
N GLY A 300 2.41 4.56 18.73
CA GLY A 300 3.31 4.59 17.58
C GLY A 300 3.65 6.03 17.15
N GLU A 301 4.64 6.13 16.26
CA GLU A 301 5.11 7.37 15.67
C GLU A 301 4.93 7.33 14.15
N PRO A 302 4.47 8.41 13.48
CA PRO A 302 4.41 8.46 12.03
C PRO A 302 5.77 8.19 11.37
N ALA A 303 5.76 7.39 10.29
CA ALA A 303 6.94 7.03 9.51
C ALA A 303 6.73 7.42 8.04
N PHE A 304 7.51 8.39 7.54
CA PHE A 304 7.40 8.88 6.16
C PHE A 304 8.04 7.92 5.15
N LEU A 305 7.32 6.86 4.78
CA LEU A 305 7.82 5.86 3.84
C LEU A 305 7.85 6.41 2.40
N ASN A 306 6.89 7.28 2.05
CA ASN A 306 6.70 7.86 0.71
C ASN A 306 6.67 6.79 -0.40
N MET A 307 5.84 5.76 -0.21
CA MET A 307 5.71 4.68 -1.19
C MET A 307 4.30 4.09 -1.21
N ILE A 308 3.95 3.46 -2.32
CA ILE A 308 2.80 2.58 -2.47
C ILE A 308 3.33 1.18 -2.76
N LEU A 309 2.78 0.19 -2.08
CA LEU A 309 2.94 -1.22 -2.43
C LEU A 309 1.64 -1.73 -3.03
N ALA A 310 1.69 -2.61 -4.03
CA ALA A 310 0.50 -3.34 -4.46
C ALA A 310 0.83 -4.80 -4.80
N SER A 311 -0.07 -5.72 -4.44
CA SER A 311 0.05 -7.15 -4.73
C SER A 311 -1.29 -7.87 -4.66
N LYS A 312 -1.42 -8.96 -5.42
CA LYS A 312 -2.51 -9.94 -5.31
C LYS A 312 -2.27 -10.92 -4.16
N ASP A 313 -1.01 -11.16 -3.80
CA ASP A 313 -0.61 -12.00 -2.68
C ASP A 313 -0.42 -11.14 -1.40
N PRO A 314 -1.30 -11.29 -0.39
CA PRO A 314 -1.20 -10.50 0.84
C PRO A 314 0.00 -10.90 1.72
N VAL A 315 0.45 -12.16 1.65
CA VAL A 315 1.63 -12.63 2.39
C VAL A 315 2.89 -12.04 1.77
N ALA A 316 2.94 -11.98 0.43
CA ALA A 316 4.07 -11.40 -0.28
C ALA A 316 4.19 -9.89 0.02
N LEU A 317 3.07 -9.16 0.02
CA LEU A 317 3.08 -7.72 0.34
C LEU A 317 3.61 -7.46 1.75
N ASP A 318 3.11 -8.19 2.75
CA ASP A 318 3.55 -8.02 4.14
C ASP A 318 5.02 -8.45 4.32
N SER A 319 5.47 -9.48 3.60
CA SER A 319 6.86 -9.94 3.60
C SER A 319 7.81 -8.90 3.00
N VAL A 320 7.42 -8.29 1.88
CA VAL A 320 8.18 -7.18 1.27
C VAL A 320 8.21 -5.97 2.19
N PHE A 321 7.09 -5.62 2.83
CA PHE A 321 7.08 -4.52 3.80
C PHE A 321 8.00 -4.78 4.99
N LYS A 322 7.97 -6.00 5.55
CA LYS A 322 8.89 -6.44 6.61
C LYS A 322 10.36 -6.23 6.20
N GLU A 323 10.73 -6.63 4.99
CA GLU A 323 12.08 -6.47 4.46
C GLU A 323 12.44 -4.98 4.24
N ILE A 324 11.53 -4.17 3.70
CA ILE A 324 11.70 -2.71 3.55
C ILE A 324 11.98 -2.06 4.92
N ALA A 325 11.26 -2.49 5.95
CA ALA A 325 11.36 -1.95 7.31
C ALA A 325 12.55 -2.53 8.13
N LEU A 326 13.29 -3.50 7.57
CA LEU A 326 14.38 -4.23 8.24
C LEU A 326 13.94 -4.90 9.56
N LEU A 327 12.71 -5.41 9.60
CA LEU A 327 12.15 -6.06 10.78
C LEU A 327 12.44 -7.56 10.76
N ARG A 328 12.92 -8.11 11.88
CA ARG A 328 13.41 -9.50 11.95
C ARG A 328 12.32 -10.55 12.24
N GLN A 329 11.13 -10.14 12.70
CA GLN A 329 10.12 -11.08 13.21
C GLN A 329 8.69 -10.68 12.87
N VAL A 330 8.02 -11.56 12.14
CA VAL A 330 6.58 -11.49 11.87
C VAL A 330 6.01 -12.91 11.85
N PRO A 331 5.74 -13.51 13.02
CA PRO A 331 5.42 -14.95 13.12
C PRO A 331 4.19 -15.38 12.32
N TYR A 332 3.26 -14.46 12.02
CA TYR A 332 2.06 -14.81 11.26
C TYR A 332 2.32 -15.07 9.78
N LEU A 333 3.43 -14.59 9.20
CA LEU A 333 3.77 -14.82 7.79
C LEU A 333 4.11 -16.30 7.55
N ASP A 334 4.94 -16.89 8.41
CA ASP A 334 5.30 -18.31 8.32
C ASP A 334 4.07 -19.21 8.47
N VAL A 335 3.12 -18.82 9.34
CA VAL A 335 1.87 -19.55 9.52
C VAL A 335 0.97 -19.40 8.29
N ALA A 336 0.87 -18.21 7.72
CA ALA A 336 0.08 -17.94 6.51
C ALA A 336 0.63 -18.70 5.30
N GLU A 337 1.95 -18.73 5.10
CA GLU A 337 2.60 -19.51 4.04
C GLU A 337 2.36 -21.02 4.23
N LYS A 338 2.57 -21.56 5.44
CA LYS A 338 2.30 -22.98 5.74
C LYS A 338 0.85 -23.38 5.49
N LEU A 339 -0.09 -22.46 5.69
CA LEU A 339 -1.50 -22.68 5.42
C LEU A 339 -1.87 -22.40 3.95
N GLY A 340 -0.92 -22.00 3.10
CA GLY A 340 -1.13 -21.77 1.67
C GLY A 340 -1.96 -20.52 1.37
N VAL A 341 -1.79 -19.46 2.16
CA VAL A 341 -2.41 -18.14 1.91
C VAL A 341 -1.64 -17.38 0.82
N GLY A 342 -0.33 -17.55 0.77
CA GLY A 342 0.58 -16.82 -0.12
C GLY A 342 2.04 -17.12 0.20
N THR A 343 2.95 -16.33 -0.34
CA THR A 343 4.41 -16.55 -0.32
C THR A 343 5.10 -15.62 0.67
N ALA A 344 5.86 -16.18 1.62
CA ALA A 344 6.63 -15.41 2.60
C ALA A 344 8.14 -15.36 2.28
N ASP A 345 8.65 -16.36 1.56
CA ASP A 345 10.05 -16.37 1.13
C ASP A 345 10.34 -15.30 0.08
N ILE A 346 11.12 -14.28 0.46
CA ILE A 346 11.48 -13.15 -0.41
C ILE A 346 12.18 -13.56 -1.71
N ARG A 347 12.80 -14.74 -1.74
CA ARG A 347 13.50 -15.27 -2.93
C ARG A 347 12.53 -15.76 -3.99
N GLU A 348 11.32 -16.12 -3.58
CA GLU A 348 10.24 -16.60 -4.45
C GLU A 348 9.25 -15.48 -4.82
N ILE A 349 9.37 -14.29 -4.22
CA ILE A 349 8.53 -13.13 -4.49
C ILE A 349 9.06 -12.35 -5.70
N THR A 350 8.21 -12.15 -6.70
CA THR A 350 8.56 -11.30 -7.85
C THR A 350 8.44 -9.81 -7.50
N ILE A 351 9.57 -9.11 -7.37
CA ILE A 351 9.57 -7.67 -7.04
C ILE A 351 9.63 -6.84 -8.31
N VAL A 352 8.64 -5.98 -8.51
CA VAL A 352 8.55 -5.04 -9.65
C VAL A 352 8.58 -3.59 -9.17
N GLY A 353 9.05 -2.68 -10.02
CA GLY A 353 9.23 -1.28 -9.65
C GLY A 353 10.59 -0.99 -9.00
N GLU A 354 10.58 -0.28 -7.87
CA GLU A 354 11.80 0.02 -7.11
C GLU A 354 12.47 -1.26 -6.60
N GLU A 355 13.81 -1.30 -6.67
CA GLU A 355 14.56 -2.42 -6.12
C GLU A 355 14.38 -2.46 -4.59
N LEU A 356 13.98 -3.61 -4.03
CA LEU A 356 13.75 -3.78 -2.60
C LEU A 356 14.90 -3.23 -1.76
N GLY A 357 16.12 -3.66 -2.07
CA GLY A 357 17.31 -3.23 -1.35
C GLY A 357 17.54 -1.72 -1.40
N ALA A 358 17.03 -1.00 -2.41
CA ALA A 358 17.10 0.46 -2.52
C ALA A 358 15.97 1.20 -1.74
N CYS A 359 14.99 0.46 -1.24
CA CYS A 359 13.88 0.94 -0.43
C CYS A 359 14.06 0.67 1.06
N GLN A 360 14.95 -0.28 1.41
CA GLN A 360 15.21 -0.67 2.79
C GLN A 360 15.67 0.52 3.66
N ARG A 361 15.06 0.62 4.82
CA ARG A 361 15.35 1.59 5.87
C ARG A 361 14.93 1.02 7.22
N GLU A 362 15.62 1.43 8.27
CA GLU A 362 15.28 0.99 9.62
C GLU A 362 14.01 1.70 10.10
N LEU A 363 13.00 0.92 10.48
CA LEU A 363 11.88 1.41 11.28
C LEU A 363 12.04 0.96 12.72
N LYS A 364 11.66 1.82 13.67
CA LYS A 364 11.61 1.44 15.08
C LYS A 364 10.66 0.24 15.25
N PRO A 365 11.12 -0.93 15.73
CA PRO A 365 10.21 -2.05 15.99
C PRO A 365 9.28 -1.71 17.16
N ALA A 366 8.15 -2.41 17.25
CA ALA A 366 7.28 -2.34 18.41
C ALA A 366 7.94 -3.05 19.60
N LEU A 367 8.10 -2.37 20.73
CA LEU A 367 8.75 -2.89 21.94
C LEU A 367 7.71 -3.52 22.88
N GLY A 368 8.10 -4.58 23.60
CA GLY A 368 7.26 -5.19 24.65
C GLY A 368 6.15 -6.13 24.12
N SER A 369 6.26 -6.60 22.88
CA SER A 369 5.36 -7.61 22.33
C SER A 369 5.42 -8.92 23.11
N ARG A 370 4.26 -9.57 23.31
CA ARG A 370 4.21 -10.97 23.78
C ARG A 370 4.58 -11.99 22.70
N LEU A 371 4.65 -11.57 21.43
CA LEU A 371 4.82 -12.41 20.23
C LEU A 371 6.19 -12.25 19.57
N ILE A 372 6.85 -11.10 19.78
CA ILE A 372 8.20 -10.80 19.27
C ILE A 372 9.20 -11.18 20.36
N LYS A 373 9.89 -12.31 20.18
CA LYS A 373 10.99 -12.72 21.07
C LYS A 373 12.28 -12.09 20.54
N PHE A 374 12.61 -10.88 20.98
CA PHE A 374 13.85 -10.19 20.56
C PHE A 374 15.10 -11.07 20.65
#